data_AF-A0A9C8MMF5-F1
#
_entry.id   AF-A0A9C8MMF5-F1
#
_cell.length_a   1.000
_cell.length_b   1.000
_cell.length_c   1.000
_cell.angle_alpha   90.00
_cell.angle_beta   90.00
_cell.angle_gamma   90.00
#
_symmetry.space_group_name_H-M   'P 1'
#
loop_
_entity.id
_entity.type
_entity.pdbx_description
1 polymer ?
#
loop_
_entity_poly.entity_id
_entity_poly.type
_entity_poly.pdbx_seq_one_letter_code
_entity_poly.pdbx_strand_id
1 'polypeptide(L)' 'MSIQIDARLKIMRALGIDLPGLSRKSIESRPNPPGQHGPNSTRRRKSEYGLALIEKQKLRFN' A
#
# COMPACT_ATOMS: atom_id res chain seq x y z
N MET A 1 -1.68 -14.92 -18.86
CA MET A 1 -1.88 -14.44 -17.48
C MET A 1 -0.68 -13.60 -17.05
N SER A 2 -0.69 -12.29 -17.31
CA SER A 2 0.35 -11.39 -16.81
C SER A 2 -0.13 -10.80 -15.48
N ILE A 3 0.55 -11.14 -14.38
CA ILE A 3 0.40 -10.38 -13.15
C ILE A 3 1.08 -9.03 -13.42
N GLN A 4 0.34 -8.06 -13.97
CA GLN A 4 0.90 -6.74 -14.21
C GLN A 4 1.19 -6.08 -12.87
N ILE A 5 2.47 -6.10 -12.51
CA ILE A 5 3.00 -5.48 -11.31
C ILE A 5 3.06 -3.96 -11.55
N ASP A 6 1.92 -3.30 -11.47
CA ASP A 6 1.84 -1.85 -11.57
C ASP A 6 2.54 -1.23 -10.35
N ALA A 7 3.56 -0.41 -10.59
CA ALA A 7 4.32 0.27 -9.55
C ALA A 7 3.43 1.17 -8.69
N ARG A 8 2.37 1.76 -9.29
CA ARG A 8 1.42 2.61 -8.59
C ARG A 8 0.51 1.81 -7.66
N LEU A 9 0.09 0.63 -8.12
CA LEU A 9 -0.68 -0.31 -7.31
C LEU A 9 0.13 -0.87 -6.14
N LYS A 10 1.45 -1.03 -6.29
CA LYS A 10 2.34 -1.39 -5.17
C LYS A 10 2.30 -0.34 -4.06
N ILE A 11 2.33 0.96 -4.40
CA ILE A 11 2.30 2.06 -3.44
C ILE A 11 0.97 2.07 -2.68
N MET A 12 -0.16 2.00 -3.39
CA MET A 12 -1.49 1.97 -2.77
C MET A 12 -1.66 0.77 -1.84
N ARG A 13 -1.20 -0.42 -2.25
CA ARG A 13 -1.21 -1.63 -1.40
C ARG A 13 -0.30 -1.53 -0.18
N ALA A 14 0.82 -0.80 -0.27
CA ALA A 14 1.70 -0.57 0.87
C ALA A 14 1.08 0.40 1.88
N LEU A 15 0.32 1.39 1.42
CA LEU A 15 -0.38 2.37 2.25
C LEU A 15 -1.73 1.85 2.77
N GLY A 16 -2.30 0.84 2.11
CA GLY A 16 -3.58 0.23 2.47
C GLY A 16 -4.79 1.12 2.15
N ILE A 17 -4.65 2.05 1.21
CA ILE A 17 -5.72 2.95 0.78
C ILE A 17 -5.68 3.13 -0.73
N ASP A 18 -6.84 3.22 -1.36
CA ASP A 18 -6.97 3.63 -2.75
C ASP A 18 -6.76 5.14 -2.83
N LEU A 19 -5.72 5.57 -3.54
CA LEU A 19 -5.40 6.98 -3.74
C LEU A 19 -5.98 7.45 -5.08
N PRO A 20 -6.99 8.33 -5.08
CA PRO A 20 -7.53 8.88 -6.33
C PRO A 20 -6.42 9.65 -7.06
N GLY A 21 -6.35 9.51 -8.38
CA GLY A 21 -5.32 10.17 -9.21
C GLY A 21 -4.02 9.37 -9.36
N LEU A 22 -3.73 8.40 -8.48
CA LEU A 22 -2.51 7.60 -8.60
C LEU A 22 -2.70 6.41 -9.57
N SER A 23 -3.80 5.66 -9.47
CA SER A 23 -4.15 4.62 -10.45
C SER A 23 -5.66 4.43 -10.57
N ARG A 24 -6.10 3.85 -11.68
CA ARG A 24 -7.51 3.48 -11.93
C ARG A 24 -7.88 2.12 -11.33
N LYS A 25 -6.91 1.35 -10.84
CA LYS A 25 -7.09 0.00 -10.30
C LYS A 25 -7.22 0.04 -8.79
N SER A 26 -8.16 -0.70 -8.21
CA SER A 26 -8.32 -0.81 -6.75
C SER A 26 -7.37 -1.82 -6.13
N ILE A 27 -7.08 -1.66 -4.83
CA ILE A 27 -6.32 -2.62 -4.03
C ILE A 27 -7.12 -3.86 -3.61
N GLU A 28 -8.44 -3.87 -3.76
CA GLU A 28 -9.36 -4.91 -3.27
C GLU A 28 -8.99 -6.32 -3.75
N SER A 29 -8.51 -6.44 -5.00
CA SER A 29 -8.06 -7.73 -5.54
C SER A 29 -6.88 -8.32 -4.75
N ARG A 30 -6.07 -7.48 -4.06
CA ARG A 30 -4.88 -7.88 -3.31
C ARG A 30 -4.67 -6.97 -2.09
N PRO A 31 -5.41 -7.18 -0.99
CA PRO A 31 -5.40 -6.28 0.17
C PRO A 31 -4.11 -6.33 0.97
N ASN A 32 -3.31 -7.40 0.85
CA ASN A 32 -2.06 -7.52 1.57
C ASN A 32 -0.99 -6.57 1.01
N PRO A 33 -0.09 -6.01 1.86
CA PRO A 33 1.07 -5.26 1.41
C PRO A 33 1.92 -6.04 0.40
N PRO A 34 2.66 -5.36 -0.49
CA PRO A 34 3.57 -6.03 -1.41
C PRO A 34 4.75 -6.69 -0.68
N GLY A 35 5.34 -7.72 -1.31
CA GLY A 35 6.52 -8.44 -0.80
C GLY A 35 6.20 -9.78 -0.15
N GLN A 36 7.22 -10.64 -0.01
CA GLN A 36 7.09 -12.00 0.53
C GLN A 36 6.54 -12.02 1.96
N HIS A 37 6.91 -11.04 2.78
CA HIS A 37 6.41 -10.89 4.15
C HIS A 37 5.12 -10.05 4.25
N GLY A 38 4.58 -9.57 3.13
CA GLY A 38 3.37 -8.73 3.10
C GLY A 38 2.21 -9.30 3.92
N PRO A 39 1.82 -10.58 3.74
CA PRO A 39 0.76 -11.22 4.52
C PRO A 39 1.01 -11.25 6.04
N ASN A 40 2.28 -11.20 6.46
CA ASN A 40 2.67 -11.26 7.87
C ASN A 40 2.97 -9.87 8.47
N SER A 41 3.19 -8.86 7.61
CA SER A 41 3.58 -7.50 8.01
C SER A 41 2.47 -6.77 8.76
N THR A 42 1.21 -7.03 8.41
CA THR A 42 0.01 -6.46 9.06
C THR A 42 -0.12 -6.85 10.53
N ARG A 43 0.54 -7.92 10.99
CA ARG A 43 0.51 -8.38 12.39
C ARG A 43 1.45 -7.61 13.31
N ARG A 44 2.37 -6.80 12.78
CA ARG A 44 3.34 -6.06 13.61
C ARG A 44 2.71 -4.76 14.14
N ARG A 45 2.86 -4.52 15.44
CA ARG A 45 2.48 -3.24 16.06
C ARG A 45 3.33 -2.11 15.46
N LYS A 46 2.66 -1.09 14.92
CA LYS A 46 3.33 0.11 14.39
C LYS A 46 3.78 1.01 15.54
N SER A 47 4.96 1.62 15.42
CA SER A 47 5.39 2.70 16.30
C SER A 47 4.65 4.00 15.94
N GLU A 48 4.63 4.96 16.87
CA GLU A 48 4.06 6.29 16.63
C GLU A 48 4.70 6.98 15.41
N TYR A 49 6.03 6.95 15.32
CA TYR A 49 6.74 7.43 14.14
C TYR A 49 6.32 6.73 12.85
N GLY A 50 6.11 5.41 12.90
CA GLY A 50 5.64 4.64 11.75
C GLY A 50 4.25 5.05 11.27
N LEU A 51 3.35 5.40 12.19
CA LEU A 51 2.02 5.93 11.86
C LEU A 51 2.15 7.31 11.21
N ALA A 52 2.90 8.23 11.82
CA ALA A 52 3.13 9.56 11.25
C ALA A 52 3.78 9.50 9.86
N LEU A 53 4.71 8.57 9.66
CA LEU A 53 5.35 8.36 8.36
C LEU A 53 4.34 7.89 7.30
N ILE A 54 3.41 7.00 7.65
CA ILE A 54 2.36 6.53 6.72
C ILE A 54 1.46 7.70 6.32
N GLU A 55 1.00 8.52 7.27
CA GLU A 55 0.17 9.69 6.97
C GLU A 55 0.90 10.69 6.06
N LYS A 56 2.18 10.95 6.33
CA LYS A 56 3.03 11.75 5.44
C LYS A 56 3.13 11.16 4.04
N GLN A 57 3.27 9.84 3.88
CA GLN A 57 3.34 9.22 2.56
C GLN A 57 2.00 9.30 1.82
N LYS A 58 0.86 9.17 2.51
CA LYS A 58 -0.45 9.37 1.88
C LYS A 58 -0.53 10.75 1.23
N LEU A 59 -0.15 11.80 1.96
CA LEU A 59 -0.14 13.18 1.44
C LEU A 59 0.83 13.40 0.28
N ARG A 60 1.92 12.63 0.22
CA ARG A 60 2.92 12.75 -0.86
C ARG A 60 2.43 12.15 -2.18
N PHE A 61 1.64 11.08 -2.12
CA PHE A 61 1.24 10.29 -3.28
C PHE A 61 -0.21 10.50 -3.72
N ASN A 62 -0.99 11.23 -2.91
CA ASN A 62 -2.30 11.74 -3.26
C ASN A 62 -2.17 12.99 -4.14
#